data_AF-A0AAE8G0U0-F1
#
_entry.id   AF-A0AAE8G0U0-F1
#
_cell.length_a   1.000
_cell.length_b   1.000
_cell.length_c   1.000
_cell.angle_alpha   90.00
_cell.angle_beta   90.00
_cell.angle_gamma   90.00
#
_symmetry.space_group_name_H-M   'P 1'
#
loop_
_entity.id
_entity.type
_entity.pdbx_description
1 polymer ?
#
loop_
_entity_poly.entity_id
_entity_poly.type
_entity_poly.pdbx_seq_one_letter_code
_entity_poly.pdbx_strand_id
1 'polypeptide(L)'
;MSVKVTYNCYINLCEDYMYGKNFLDLPEEIQDAVDEYFDGAEIEAFGDGNPDDMWVNHYECLDAEDVLTYQTRMLTDENYQELLENGELGEYIEQHLEEINERLSDKCSLLGYVDKQWHVFL
;
A
#
# COMPACT_ATOMS: atom_id res chain seq x y z
N MET A 1 22.29 -0.32 -28.24
CA MET A 1 21.87 1.05 -27.85
C MET A 1 20.92 0.88 -26.69
N SER A 2 21.20 1.48 -25.54
CA SER A 2 20.23 1.59 -24.46
C SER A 2 19.57 2.96 -24.59
N VAL A 3 18.24 3.00 -24.54
CA VAL A 3 17.46 4.24 -24.55
C VAL A 3 17.03 4.48 -23.10
N LYS A 4 17.40 5.62 -22.52
CA LYS A 4 16.89 6.07 -21.23
C LYS A 4 15.70 7.00 -21.46
N VAL A 5 14.61 6.75 -20.76
CA VAL A 5 13.42 7.63 -20.71
C VAL A 5 13.31 8.14 -19.29
N THR A 6 12.95 9.42 -19.14
CA THR A 6 12.75 10.05 -17.83
C THR A 6 11.30 10.46 -17.72
N TYR A 7 10.68 10.10 -16.59
CA TYR A 7 9.32 10.47 -16.25
C TYR A 7 9.35 11.48 -15.09
N ASN A 8 8.36 12.37 -15.05
CA ASN A 8 8.22 13.31 -13.93
C ASN A 8 7.63 12.63 -12.68
N CYS A 9 6.84 11.57 -12.89
CA CYS A 9 6.12 10.80 -11.88
C CYS A 9 6.12 9.33 -12.32
N TYR A 10 6.20 8.39 -11.38
CA TYR A 10 6.07 6.96 -11.66
C TYR A 10 4.66 6.62 -12.17
N ILE A 11 3.63 7.26 -11.64
CA ILE A 11 2.25 7.04 -12.06
C ILE A 11 2.03 7.32 -13.56
N ASN A 12 2.77 8.27 -14.15
CA ASN A 12 2.73 8.51 -15.59
C ASN A 12 3.29 7.33 -16.42
N LEU A 13 4.23 6.57 -15.87
CA LEU A 13 4.75 5.34 -16.50
C LEU A 13 3.68 4.25 -16.48
N CYS A 14 2.86 4.17 -15.44
CA CYS A 14 1.88 3.10 -15.24
C CYS A 14 0.84 3.00 -16.37
N GLU A 15 0.49 4.09 -17.05
CA GLU A 15 -0.50 4.12 -18.14
C GLU A 15 -0.14 3.17 -19.30
N ASP A 16 1.15 3.01 -19.57
CA ASP A 16 1.66 2.20 -20.70
C ASP A 16 1.71 0.68 -20.40
N TYR A 17 1.37 0.28 -19.16
CA TYR A 17 1.50 -1.09 -18.66
C TYR A 17 0.15 -1.79 -18.50
N MET A 18 0.12 -3.13 -18.68
CA MET A 18 -1.12 -3.89 -18.78
C MET A 18 -1.91 -3.95 -17.46
N TYR A 19 -1.18 -4.17 -16.37
CA TYR A 19 -1.65 -4.21 -14.98
C TYR A 19 -1.22 -2.95 -14.21
N GLY A 20 -0.07 -2.35 -14.54
CA GLY A 20 0.41 -1.14 -13.90
C GLY A 20 -0.60 0.01 -13.95
N LYS A 21 -1.38 0.12 -15.02
CA LYS A 21 -2.45 1.13 -15.14
C LYS A 21 -3.49 1.09 -14.01
N ASN A 22 -3.62 -0.02 -13.29
CA ASN A 22 -4.55 -0.12 -12.16
C ASN A 22 -4.14 0.80 -10.98
N PHE A 23 -2.87 1.22 -10.90
CA PHE A 23 -2.44 2.26 -9.95
C PHE A 23 -3.17 3.59 -10.20
N LEU A 24 -3.59 3.89 -11.43
CA LEU A 24 -4.33 5.11 -11.77
C LEU A 24 -5.77 5.12 -11.23
N ASP A 25 -6.31 3.95 -10.88
CA ASP A 25 -7.65 3.80 -10.30
C ASP A 25 -7.63 3.93 -8.77
N LEU A 26 -6.45 4.00 -8.15
CA LEU A 26 -6.31 4.20 -6.70
C LEU A 26 -6.60 5.64 -6.29
N PRO A 27 -6.90 5.91 -5.00
CA PRO A 27 -7.03 7.27 -4.49
C PRO A 27 -5.76 8.11 -4.75
N GLU A 28 -5.94 9.42 -5.00
CA GLU A 28 -4.83 10.36 -5.31
C GLU A 28 -3.73 10.32 -4.24
N GLU A 29 -4.10 10.24 -2.96
CA GLU A 29 -3.16 10.13 -1.84
C GLU A 29 -2.26 8.89 -1.93
N ILE A 30 -2.78 7.76 -2.45
CA ILE A 30 -2.00 6.54 -2.66
C ILE A 30 -1.13 6.67 -3.91
N GLN A 31 -1.63 7.31 -4.97
CA GLN A 31 -0.83 7.59 -6.17
C GLN A 31 0.38 8.47 -5.85
N ASP A 32 0.20 9.52 -5.05
CA ASP A 32 1.28 10.40 -4.58
C ASP A 32 2.32 9.62 -3.74
N ALA A 33 1.87 8.72 -2.86
CA ALA A 33 2.78 7.88 -2.06
C ALA A 33 3.57 6.88 -2.92
N VAL A 34 2.95 6.34 -3.98
CA VAL A 34 3.65 5.50 -4.97
C VAL A 34 4.71 6.31 -5.72
N ASP A 35 4.41 7.54 -6.13
CA ASP A 35 5.38 8.44 -6.75
C ASP A 35 6.54 8.77 -5.81
N GLU A 36 6.26 9.06 -4.53
CA GLU A 36 7.28 9.31 -3.51
C GLU A 36 8.17 8.09 -3.27
N TYR A 37 7.60 6.88 -3.25
CA TYR A 37 8.35 5.62 -3.11
C TYR A 37 9.40 5.43 -4.21
N PHE A 38 9.09 5.87 -5.44
CA PHE A 38 9.99 5.76 -6.59
C PHE A 38 10.76 7.06 -6.90
N ASP A 39 10.67 8.09 -6.07
CA ASP A 39 11.35 9.36 -6.34
C ASP A 39 12.87 9.18 -6.42
N GLY A 40 13.45 9.66 -7.52
CA GLY A 40 14.87 9.49 -7.83
C GLY A 40 15.33 8.07 -8.17
N ALA A 41 14.44 7.08 -8.23
CA ALA A 41 14.79 5.70 -8.57
C ALA A 41 15.09 5.54 -10.08
N GLU A 42 16.12 4.76 -10.42
CA GLU A 42 16.31 4.28 -11.79
C GLU A 42 15.54 2.96 -11.98
N ILE A 43 14.56 2.96 -12.89
CA ILE A 43 13.66 1.83 -13.10
C ILE A 43 14.02 1.12 -14.40
N GLU A 44 14.36 -0.16 -14.29
CA GLU A 44 14.57 -1.02 -15.45
C GLU A 44 13.23 -1.53 -15.99
N ALA A 45 13.04 -1.48 -17.31
CA ALA A 45 11.78 -1.88 -17.94
C ALA A 45 11.35 -3.34 -17.64
N PHE A 46 12.29 -4.20 -17.26
CA PHE A 46 12.05 -5.60 -16.89
C PHE A 46 12.62 -5.94 -15.49
N GLY A 47 12.85 -4.94 -14.65
CA GLY A 47 13.33 -5.12 -13.28
C GLY A 47 12.23 -4.85 -12.25
N ASP A 48 12.63 -4.84 -10.99
CA ASP A 48 11.73 -4.80 -9.82
C ASP A 48 10.85 -3.53 -9.74
N GLY A 49 11.19 -2.46 -10.47
CA GLY A 49 10.34 -1.26 -10.56
C GLY A 49 9.32 -1.30 -11.69
N ASN A 50 9.18 -2.41 -12.42
CA ASN A 50 8.21 -2.55 -13.50
C ASN A 50 6.77 -2.40 -12.95
N PRO A 51 5.92 -1.53 -13.51
CA PRO A 51 4.56 -1.32 -13.01
C PRO A 51 3.65 -2.55 -12.98
N ASP A 52 3.78 -3.46 -13.95
CA ASP A 52 3.01 -4.71 -13.94
C ASP A 52 3.46 -5.61 -12.79
N ASP A 53 4.77 -5.71 -12.57
CA ASP A 53 5.33 -6.53 -11.50
C ASP A 53 4.98 -5.95 -10.13
N MET A 54 5.13 -4.63 -9.95
CA MET A 54 4.75 -3.92 -8.73
C MET A 54 3.27 -4.11 -8.40
N TRP A 55 2.39 -4.03 -9.39
CA TRP A 55 0.96 -4.26 -9.17
C TRP A 55 0.63 -5.72 -8.80
N VAL A 56 1.25 -6.68 -9.50
CA VAL A 56 0.87 -8.09 -9.39
C VAL A 56 1.52 -8.77 -8.19
N ASN A 57 2.76 -8.41 -7.85
CA ASN A 57 3.58 -9.16 -6.89
C ASN A 57 3.91 -8.39 -5.61
N HIS A 58 3.87 -7.06 -5.63
CA HIS A 58 4.32 -6.25 -4.49
C HIS A 58 3.20 -5.46 -3.82
N TYR A 59 2.22 -4.98 -4.58
CA TYR A 59 1.11 -4.21 -4.05
C TYR A 59 0.06 -5.09 -3.37
N GLU A 60 -0.26 -4.75 -2.12
CA GLU A 60 -1.33 -5.38 -1.37
C GLU A 60 -2.23 -4.33 -0.73
N CYS A 61 -3.51 -4.69 -0.59
CA CYS A 61 -4.53 -3.88 0.06
C CYS A 61 -5.08 -4.67 1.24
N LEU A 62 -4.58 -4.35 2.43
CA LEU A 62 -4.84 -5.12 3.65
C LEU A 62 -6.05 -4.57 4.39
N ASP A 63 -6.92 -5.47 4.87
CA ASP A 63 -8.05 -5.10 5.71
C ASP A 63 -7.68 -5.01 7.20
N ALA A 64 -8.64 -4.54 8.00
CA ALA A 64 -8.43 -4.38 9.43
C ALA A 64 -8.18 -5.70 10.18
N GLU A 65 -8.74 -6.82 9.71
CA GLU A 65 -8.54 -8.12 10.35
C GLU A 65 -7.09 -8.56 10.18
N ASP A 66 -6.59 -8.57 8.96
CA ASP A 66 -5.21 -8.95 8.64
C ASP A 66 -4.20 -8.01 9.31
N VAL A 67 -4.45 -6.70 9.28
CA VAL A 67 -3.54 -5.72 9.86
C VAL A 67 -3.49 -5.86 11.39
N LEU A 68 -4.63 -5.96 12.07
CA LEU A 68 -4.68 -5.95 13.53
C LEU A 68 -4.31 -7.29 14.16
N THR A 69 -4.67 -8.41 13.53
CA THR A 69 -4.46 -9.75 14.11
C THR A 69 -3.14 -10.38 13.65
N TYR A 70 -2.77 -10.24 12.37
CA TYR A 70 -1.61 -10.93 11.81
C TYR A 70 -0.39 -10.04 11.66
N GLN A 71 -0.54 -8.89 10.99
CA GLN A 71 0.59 -8.01 10.66
C GLN A 71 1.11 -7.29 11.90
N THR A 72 0.25 -6.60 12.66
CA THR A 72 0.68 -5.85 13.84
C THR A 72 0.57 -6.67 15.14
N ARG A 73 -0.25 -7.73 15.11
CA ARG A 73 -0.60 -8.57 16.28
C ARG A 73 -1.02 -7.73 17.49
N MET A 74 -1.72 -6.63 17.25
CA MET A 74 -2.28 -5.77 18.29
C MET A 74 -3.50 -6.42 18.94
N LEU A 75 -4.24 -7.24 18.19
CA LEU A 75 -5.42 -7.95 18.65
C LEU A 75 -5.27 -9.47 18.43
N THR A 76 -6.01 -10.23 19.23
CA THR A 76 -6.33 -11.62 18.94
C THR A 76 -7.58 -11.68 18.06
N ASP A 77 -7.80 -12.82 17.39
CA ASP A 77 -9.02 -13.04 16.60
C ASP A 77 -10.30 -12.84 17.45
N GLU A 78 -10.28 -13.28 18.71
CA GLU A 78 -11.39 -13.10 19.66
C GLU A 78 -11.68 -11.61 19.94
N ASN A 79 -10.64 -10.82 20.25
CA ASN A 79 -10.81 -9.39 20.54
C ASN A 79 -11.25 -8.60 19.30
N TYR A 80 -10.75 -8.98 18.12
CA TYR A 80 -11.16 -8.36 16.87
C TYR A 80 -12.65 -8.58 16.60
N GLN A 81 -13.13 -9.81 16.75
CA GLN A 81 -14.54 -10.15 16.56
C GLN A 81 -15.44 -9.42 17.57
N GLU A 82 -15.04 -9.33 18.84
CA GLU A 82 -15.81 -8.58 19.85
C GLU A 82 -15.95 -7.09 19.47
N LEU A 83 -14.86 -6.43 19.06
CA LEU A 83 -14.90 -5.03 18.61
C LEU A 83 -15.75 -4.83 17.36
N LEU A 84 -15.69 -5.79 16.43
CA LEU A 84 -16.48 -5.77 15.20
C LEU A 84 -17.98 -5.92 15.49
N GLU A 85 -18.36 -6.89 16.31
CA GLU A 85 -19.77 -7.16 16.69
C GLU A 85 -20.37 -6.00 17.49
N ASN A 86 -19.57 -5.36 18.36
CA ASN A 86 -19.99 -4.20 19.14
C ASN A 86 -20.01 -2.90 18.33
N GLY A 87 -19.45 -2.89 17.11
CA GLY A 87 -19.36 -1.71 16.25
C GLY A 87 -18.30 -0.69 16.72
N GLU A 88 -17.37 -1.10 17.58
CA GLU A 88 -16.33 -0.27 18.19
C GLU A 88 -15.00 -0.32 17.42
N LEU A 89 -14.88 -1.21 16.43
CA LEU A 89 -13.65 -1.41 15.64
C LEU A 89 -13.15 -0.12 14.97
N GLY A 90 -14.06 0.71 14.44
CA GLY A 90 -13.69 1.97 13.79
C GLY A 90 -13.04 2.95 14.76
N GLU A 91 -13.64 3.12 15.93
CA GLU A 91 -13.10 4.00 16.99
C GLU A 91 -11.75 3.49 17.51
N TYR A 92 -11.60 2.16 17.64
CA TYR A 92 -10.33 1.55 18.01
C TYR A 92 -9.23 1.86 16.97
N ILE A 93 -9.52 1.68 15.68
CA ILE A 93 -8.56 1.98 14.61
C ILE A 93 -8.16 3.45 14.65
N GLU A 94 -9.12 4.37 14.75
CA GLU A 94 -8.84 5.82 14.80
C GLU A 94 -7.94 6.19 15.99
N GLN A 95 -8.18 5.61 17.17
CA GLN A 95 -7.38 5.87 18.37
C GLN A 95 -5.95 5.29 18.29
N HIS A 96 -5.77 4.21 17.53
CA HIS A 96 -4.51 3.48 17.43
C HIS A 96 -3.83 3.61 16.06
N LEU A 97 -4.30 4.50 15.18
CA LEU A 97 -3.86 4.57 13.78
C LEU A 97 -2.36 4.82 13.64
N GLU A 98 -1.80 5.73 14.44
CA GLU A 98 -0.36 6.02 14.44
C GLU A 98 0.45 4.76 14.83
N GLU A 99 0.06 4.07 15.91
CA GLU A 99 0.74 2.85 16.36
C GLU A 99 0.63 1.71 15.33
N ILE A 100 -0.55 1.56 14.70
CA ILE A 100 -0.77 0.57 13.64
C ILE A 100 0.18 0.85 12.48
N ASN A 101 0.23 2.09 12.01
CA ASN A 101 1.06 2.50 10.88
C ASN A 101 2.56 2.34 11.18
N GLU A 102 3.02 2.68 12.39
CA GLU A 102 4.41 2.46 12.80
C GLU A 102 4.78 0.98 12.76
N ARG A 103 3.96 0.10 13.37
CA ARG A 103 4.22 -1.35 13.38
C ARG A 103 4.17 -1.99 11.99
N LEU A 104 3.32 -1.46 11.11
CA LEU A 104 3.18 -1.94 9.75
C LEU A 104 4.40 -1.49 8.90
N SER A 105 4.86 -0.25 9.10
CA SER A 105 6.03 0.32 8.41
C SER A 105 7.34 -0.40 8.77
N ASP A 106 7.43 -1.06 9.92
CA ASP A 106 8.58 -1.92 10.28
C ASP A 106 8.68 -3.19 9.41
N LYS A 107 7.60 -3.55 8.71
CA LYS A 107 7.47 -4.83 7.96
C LYS A 107 7.34 -4.63 6.46
N CYS A 108 6.78 -3.51 6.03
CA CYS A 108 6.48 -3.21 4.65
C CYS A 108 6.57 -1.71 4.38
N SER A 109 6.50 -1.32 3.11
CA SER A 109 6.45 0.10 2.75
C SER A 109 4.99 0.55 2.76
N LEU A 110 4.62 1.37 3.74
CA LEU A 110 3.26 1.88 3.88
C LEU A 110 3.01 3.03 2.90
N LEU A 111 1.98 2.90 2.05
CA LEU A 111 1.54 3.93 1.11
C LEU A 111 0.44 4.81 1.71
N GLY A 112 -0.41 4.25 2.57
CA GLY A 112 -1.43 5.03 3.27
C GLY A 112 -2.60 4.19 3.76
N TYR A 113 -3.54 4.87 4.43
CA TYR A 113 -4.81 4.29 4.91
C TYR A 113 -5.97 5.06 4.30
N VAL A 114 -6.69 4.44 3.36
CA VAL A 114 -7.82 5.06 2.64
C VAL A 114 -8.95 4.05 2.53
N ASP A 115 -10.21 4.52 2.58
CA ASP A 115 -11.41 3.67 2.47
C ASP A 115 -11.43 2.45 3.41
N LYS A 116 -10.85 2.63 4.61
CA LYS A 116 -10.70 1.62 5.66
C LYS A 116 -9.75 0.46 5.33
N GLN A 117 -8.85 0.64 4.38
CA GLN A 117 -7.85 -0.34 3.99
C GLN A 117 -6.44 0.27 4.04
N TRP A 118 -5.45 -0.57 4.35
CA TRP A 118 -4.04 -0.18 4.31
C TRP A 118 -3.44 -0.59 2.98
N HIS A 119 -2.88 0.39 2.28
CA HIS A 119 -2.21 0.21 1.00
C HIS A 119 -0.71 0.09 1.26
N VAL A 120 -0.08 -1.00 0.80
CA VAL A 120 1.33 -1.29 1.10
C VAL A 120 2.06 -1.92 -0.08
N PHE A 121 3.39 -1.82 -0.07
CA PHE A 121 4.29 -2.68 -0.85
C PHE A 121 5.00 -3.69 0.05
N LEU A 122 4.95 -4.98 -0.31
CA LEU A 122 5.59 -6.12 0.37
C LEU A 122 6.86 -6.60 -0.32
#